data_AF-A0A7C3TH43-F1
#
_entry.id   AF-A0A7C3TH43-F1
#
_cell.length_a   1.000
_cell.length_b   1.000
_cell.length_c   1.000
_cell.angle_alpha   90.00
_cell.angle_beta   90.00
_cell.angle_gamma   90.00
#
_symmetry.space_group_name_H-M   'P 1'
#
loop_
_entity.id
_entity.type
_entity.pdbx_description
1 polymer ?
#
loop_
_entity_poly.entity_id
_entity_poly.type
_entity_poly.pdbx_seq_one_letter_code
_entity_poly.pdbx_strand_id
1 'polypeptide(L)'
;MREHIERIRFYLKIAGVTAIYRRYFVMNAFDGALTALGVVLGAWASGAIQPRVIVGAGVGVSLAMGMSGFSGAYLAERAERLRRLRELERSLLRSLERSVHSRALRRAILWAAAVDALSPALSSLTSISPFVAAQYGLISVNEAAAASVITVFAILFILGLFTGKVSREHMFISGLRMLIVGVSTAALILLWTGYMG
;
A
#
# COMPACT_ATOMS: atom_id res chain seq x y z
N MET A 1 -33.61 4.10 12.69
CA MET A 1 -32.45 3.38 12.07
C MET A 1 -31.57 4.28 11.19
N ARG A 2 -32.13 5.17 10.35
CA ARG A 2 -31.36 6.15 9.55
C ARG A 2 -30.52 7.13 10.39
N GLU A 3 -31.05 7.63 11.51
CA GLU A 3 -30.31 8.55 12.40
C GLU A 3 -29.05 7.96 13.04
N HIS A 4 -29.04 6.67 13.38
CA HIS A 4 -27.85 6.02 13.93
C HIS A 4 -26.76 5.87 12.87
N ILE A 5 -27.14 5.60 11.61
CA ILE A 5 -26.22 5.49 10.48
C ILE A 5 -25.63 6.86 10.13
N GLU A 6 -26.42 7.93 10.22
CA GLU A 6 -25.94 9.30 10.01
C GLU A 6 -25.01 9.77 11.14
N ARG A 7 -25.33 9.43 12.40
CA ARG A 7 -24.46 9.76 13.54
C ARG A 7 -23.12 9.01 13.47
N ILE A 8 -23.13 7.74 13.05
CA ILE A 8 -21.91 6.96 12.79
C ILE A 8 -21.11 7.55 11.63
N ARG A 9 -21.76 7.94 10.52
CA ARG A 9 -21.10 8.64 9.40
C ARG A 9 -20.50 9.97 9.84
N PHE A 10 -21.19 10.72 10.69
CA PHE A 10 -20.72 11.98 11.25
C PHE A 10 -19.49 11.78 12.14
N TYR A 11 -19.50 10.79 13.03
CA TYR A 11 -18.33 10.46 13.86
C TYR A 11 -17.14 9.92 13.06
N LEU A 12 -17.36 9.12 12.01
CA LEU A 12 -16.30 8.66 11.11
C LEU A 12 -15.69 9.81 10.29
N LYS A 13 -16.52 10.79 9.90
CA LYS A 13 -16.10 12.01 9.20
C LYS A 13 -15.31 12.94 10.13
N ILE A 14 -15.69 13.04 11.40
CA ILE A 14 -14.98 13.82 12.44
C ILE A 14 -13.68 13.14 12.88
N ALA A 15 -13.66 11.80 12.96
CA ALA A 15 -12.48 11.07 13.42
C ALA A 15 -11.34 10.94 12.39
N GLY A 16 -11.49 11.54 11.19
CA GLY A 16 -10.49 11.53 10.12
C GLY A 16 -10.22 10.14 9.52
N VAL A 17 -11.05 9.16 9.86
CA VAL A 17 -10.79 7.73 9.63
C VAL A 17 -10.68 7.41 8.14
N THR A 18 -11.51 8.03 7.30
CA THR A 18 -11.45 7.86 5.84
C THR A 18 -10.17 8.47 5.25
N ALA A 19 -9.63 9.53 5.83
CA ALA A 19 -8.36 10.10 5.38
C ALA A 19 -7.18 9.16 5.71
N ILE A 20 -7.21 8.52 6.89
CA ILE A 20 -6.22 7.51 7.30
C ILE A 20 -6.23 6.32 6.32
N TYR A 21 -7.42 5.80 5.99
CA TYR A 21 -7.54 4.68 5.05
C TYR A 21 -7.00 5.02 3.67
N ARG A 22 -7.33 6.20 3.13
CA ARG A 22 -6.79 6.64 1.83
C ARG A 22 -5.28 6.79 1.87
N ARG A 23 -4.73 7.33 2.97
CA ARG A 23 -3.28 7.51 3.13
C ARG A 23 -2.56 6.16 3.15
N TYR A 24 -3.02 5.23 3.98
CA TYR A 24 -2.44 3.87 4.05
C TYR A 24 -2.63 3.09 2.76
N PHE A 25 -3.76 3.25 2.09
CA PHE A 25 -3.97 2.61 0.79
C PHE A 25 -2.93 3.07 -0.23
N VAL A 26 -2.79 4.39 -0.43
CA VAL A 26 -1.87 4.93 -1.43
C VAL A 26 -0.42 4.62 -1.09
N MET A 27 -0.01 4.90 0.15
CA MET A 27 1.37 4.74 0.59
C MET A 27 1.84 3.30 0.43
N ASN A 28 1.06 2.32 0.90
CA ASN A 28 1.51 0.93 0.84
C ASN A 28 1.25 0.28 -0.51
N ALA A 29 0.19 0.65 -1.26
CA ALA A 29 0.05 0.18 -2.64
C ALA A 29 1.22 0.65 -3.51
N PHE A 30 1.68 1.89 -3.30
CA PHE A 30 2.87 2.43 -3.94
C PHE A 30 4.13 1.63 -3.58
N ASP A 31 4.34 1.34 -2.29
CA ASP A 31 5.46 0.52 -1.84
C ASP A 31 5.44 -0.89 -2.45
N GLY A 32 4.27 -1.54 -2.50
CA GLY A 32 4.12 -2.87 -3.11
C GLY A 32 4.45 -2.86 -4.62
N ALA A 33 4.08 -1.80 -5.34
CA ALA A 33 4.38 -1.64 -6.76
C ALA A 33 5.89 -1.40 -6.99
N LEU A 34 6.51 -0.49 -6.24
CA LEU A 34 7.96 -0.23 -6.35
C LEU A 34 8.80 -1.43 -5.90
N THR A 35 8.36 -2.18 -4.90
CA THR A 35 9.07 -3.38 -4.45
C THR A 35 9.02 -4.47 -5.52
N ALA A 36 7.86 -4.67 -6.16
CA ALA A 36 7.75 -5.58 -7.30
C ALA A 36 8.65 -5.14 -8.46
N LEU A 37 8.72 -3.85 -8.76
CA LEU A 37 9.64 -3.29 -9.76
C LEU A 37 11.10 -3.63 -9.43
N GLY A 38 11.49 -3.46 -8.16
CA GLY A 38 12.81 -3.81 -7.65
C GLY A 38 13.17 -5.27 -7.86
N VAL A 39 12.26 -6.18 -7.48
CA VAL A 39 12.45 -7.62 -7.66
C VAL A 39 12.61 -7.97 -9.13
N VAL A 40 11.75 -7.44 -10.00
CA VAL A 40 11.74 -7.77 -11.42
C VAL A 40 12.96 -7.21 -12.14
N LEU A 41 13.27 -5.92 -11.95
CA LEU A 41 14.41 -5.29 -12.62
C LEU A 41 15.74 -5.81 -12.08
N GLY A 42 15.86 -6.07 -10.76
CA GLY A 42 17.08 -6.63 -10.18
C GLY A 42 17.37 -8.05 -10.69
N ALA A 43 16.34 -8.88 -10.81
CA ALA A 43 16.49 -10.22 -11.37
C ALA A 43 16.77 -10.20 -12.89
N TRP A 44 16.16 -9.26 -13.61
CA TRP A 44 16.39 -9.08 -15.04
C TRP A 44 17.83 -8.62 -15.31
N ALA A 45 18.31 -7.59 -14.60
CA ALA A 45 19.65 -7.02 -14.78
C ALA A 45 20.78 -7.98 -14.35
N SER A 46 20.53 -8.89 -13.41
CA SER A 46 21.50 -9.92 -12.99
C SER A 46 21.52 -11.15 -13.90
N GLY A 47 20.64 -11.23 -14.92
CA GLY A 47 20.53 -12.38 -15.81
C GLY A 47 19.93 -13.64 -15.16
N ALA A 48 19.50 -13.57 -13.90
CA ALA A 48 18.99 -14.70 -13.11
C ALA A 48 17.45 -14.78 -13.12
N ILE A 49 16.82 -14.41 -14.24
CA ILE A 49 15.36 -14.28 -14.30
C ILE A 49 14.67 -15.65 -14.43
N GLN A 50 14.28 -16.21 -13.29
CA GLN A 50 13.52 -17.46 -13.21
C GLN A 50 12.09 -17.17 -12.74
N PRO A 51 11.03 -17.45 -13.55
CA PRO A 51 9.65 -17.12 -13.20
C PRO A 51 9.21 -17.64 -11.83
N ARG A 52 9.58 -18.88 -11.47
CA ARG A 52 9.27 -19.47 -10.16
C ARG A 52 9.88 -18.68 -9.01
N VAL A 53 11.10 -18.16 -9.17
CA VAL A 53 11.78 -17.35 -8.14
C VAL A 53 11.10 -16.00 -8.00
N ILE A 54 10.71 -15.36 -9.10
CA ILE A 54 9.99 -14.06 -9.07
C ILE A 54 8.62 -14.20 -8.41
N VAL A 55 7.86 -15.24 -8.76
CA VAL A 55 6.56 -15.51 -8.13
C VAL A 55 6.74 -15.80 -6.64
N GLY A 56 7.70 -16.64 -6.28
CA GLY A 56 8.00 -16.95 -4.88
C GLY A 56 8.43 -15.72 -4.06
N ALA A 57 9.35 -14.92 -4.60
CA ALA A 57 9.79 -13.67 -4.00
C ALA A 57 8.62 -12.67 -3.86
N GLY A 58 7.79 -12.56 -4.90
CA GLY A 58 6.60 -11.72 -4.90
C GLY A 58 5.59 -12.04 -3.83
N VAL A 59 5.23 -13.31 -3.73
CA VAL A 59 4.30 -13.80 -2.70
C VAL A 59 4.93 -13.64 -1.31
N GLY A 60 6.20 -13.99 -1.14
CA GLY A 60 6.91 -13.85 0.13
C GLY A 60 6.98 -12.40 0.61
N VAL A 61 7.38 -11.48 -0.27
CA VAL A 61 7.41 -10.04 0.00
C VAL A 61 6.00 -9.51 0.30
N SER A 62 4.98 -9.91 -0.47
CA SER A 62 3.60 -9.47 -0.25
C SER A 62 3.08 -9.90 1.13
N LEU A 63 3.36 -11.13 1.55
CA LEU A 63 2.99 -11.64 2.86
C LEU A 63 3.76 -10.92 3.97
N ALA A 64 5.07 -10.72 3.80
CA ALA A 64 5.90 -10.01 4.77
C ALA A 64 5.45 -8.55 4.95
N MET A 65 5.22 -7.83 3.85
CA MET A 65 4.67 -6.48 3.85
C MET A 65 3.27 -6.44 4.45
N GLY A 66 2.40 -7.40 4.13
CA GLY A 66 1.05 -7.48 4.69
C GLY A 66 1.06 -7.66 6.21
N MET A 67 1.87 -8.59 6.71
CA MET A 67 2.01 -8.83 8.16
C MET A 67 2.67 -7.64 8.87
N SER A 68 3.70 -7.05 8.26
CA SER A 68 4.39 -5.86 8.78
C SER A 68 3.47 -4.65 8.84
N GLY A 69 2.75 -4.36 7.74
CA GLY A 69 1.80 -3.26 7.64
C GLY A 69 0.64 -3.42 8.61
N PHE A 70 0.01 -4.61 8.67
CA PHE A 70 -1.05 -4.88 9.64
C PHE A 70 -0.61 -4.60 11.07
N SER A 71 0.50 -5.22 11.48
CA SER A 71 0.97 -5.15 12.86
C SER A 71 1.47 -3.74 13.19
N GLY A 72 2.23 -3.12 12.28
CA GLY A 72 2.78 -1.79 12.42
C GLY A 72 1.69 -0.72 12.54
N ALA A 73 0.74 -0.70 11.59
CA ALA A 73 -0.38 0.23 11.61
C ALA A 73 -1.28 0.00 12.83
N TYR A 74 -1.60 -1.26 13.18
CA TYR A 74 -2.43 -1.55 14.35
C TYR A 74 -1.78 -1.07 15.65
N LEU A 75 -0.51 -1.41 15.89
CA LEU A 75 0.19 -1.04 17.12
C LEU A 75 0.39 0.47 17.23
N ALA A 76 0.82 1.12 16.14
CA ALA A 76 1.05 2.56 16.11
C ALA A 76 -0.24 3.35 16.32
N GLU A 77 -1.29 3.05 15.55
CA GLU A 77 -2.59 3.72 15.71
C GLU A 77 -3.21 3.43 17.08
N ARG A 78 -3.08 2.19 17.60
CA ARG A 78 -3.57 1.86 18.94
C ARG A 78 -2.87 2.68 20.02
N ALA A 79 -1.55 2.82 19.96
CA ALA A 79 -0.79 3.62 20.92
C ALA A 79 -1.23 5.09 20.90
N GLU A 80 -1.33 5.65 19.70
CA GLU A 80 -1.72 7.05 19.47
C GLU A 80 -3.16 7.32 19.92
N ARG A 81 -4.08 6.40 19.65
CA ARG A 81 -5.48 6.51 20.07
C ARG A 81 -5.66 6.34 21.58
N LEU A 82 -4.90 5.45 22.23
CA LEU A 82 -4.92 5.31 23.69
C LEU A 82 -4.38 6.56 24.37
N ARG A 83 -3.33 7.19 23.82
CA ARG A 83 -2.81 8.46 24.32
C ARG A 83 -3.88 9.55 24.28
N ARG A 84 -4.52 9.76 23.13
CA ARG A 84 -5.60 10.77 22.99
C ARG A 84 -6.78 10.51 23.90
N LEU A 85 -7.14 9.25 24.12
CA LEU A 85 -8.23 8.89 25.04
C LEU A 85 -7.87 9.29 26.48
N ARG A 86 -6.65 9.01 26.94
CA ARG A 86 -6.19 9.39 28.29
C ARG A 86 -6.12 10.91 28.48
N GLU A 87 -5.67 11.64 27.46
CA GLU A 87 -5.66 13.12 27.49
C GLU A 87 -7.08 13.67 27.65
N LEU A 88 -8.07 13.08 26.97
CA LEU A 88 -9.48 13.46 27.08
C LEU A 88 -10.11 13.06 28.42
N GLU A 89 -9.78 11.89 28.96
CA GLU A 89 -10.25 11.46 30.29
C GLU A 89 -9.75 12.40 31.40
N ARG A 90 -8.50 12.88 31.29
CA ARG A 90 -7.93 13.86 32.22
C ARG A 90 -8.64 15.21 32.17
N SER A 91 -8.97 15.70 30.97
CA SER A 91 -9.67 16.99 30.84
C SER A 91 -11.12 16.92 31.31
N LEU A 92 -11.76 15.76 31.21
CA LEU A 92 -13.14 15.53 31.64
C LEU A 92 -13.27 15.01 33.08
N LEU A 93 -12.15 14.69 33.75
CA LEU A 93 -12.11 14.03 35.06
C LEU A 93 -13.01 12.78 35.14
N ARG A 94 -13.17 12.07 34.01
CA ARG A 94 -14.07 10.92 33.88
C ARG A 94 -13.52 9.90 32.90
N SER A 95 -13.65 8.61 33.25
CA SER A 95 -13.27 7.50 32.36
C SER A 95 -14.22 7.37 31.16
N LEU A 96 -13.63 7.15 29.99
CA LEU A 96 -14.27 6.96 28.69
C LEU A 96 -14.01 5.56 28.10
N GLU A 97 -13.34 4.67 28.84
CA GLU A 97 -12.85 3.38 28.34
C GLU A 97 -13.97 2.48 27.76
N ARG A 98 -15.16 2.51 28.36
CA ARG A 98 -16.37 1.76 27.93
C ARG A 98 -17.34 2.56 27.04
N SER A 99 -16.94 3.75 26.61
CA SER A 99 -17.78 4.60 25.75
C SER A 99 -18.01 3.97 24.37
N VAL A 100 -19.13 4.33 23.73
CA VAL A 100 -19.40 3.99 22.32
C VAL A 100 -18.25 4.49 21.42
N HIS A 101 -17.68 5.64 21.76
CA HIS A 101 -16.55 6.24 21.04
C HIS A 101 -15.29 5.37 21.08
N SER A 102 -14.95 4.79 22.24
CA SER A 102 -13.82 3.88 22.42
C SER A 102 -13.96 2.60 21.56
N ARG A 103 -15.18 2.04 21.48
CA ARG A 103 -15.46 0.87 20.62
C ARG A 103 -15.37 1.19 19.13
N ALA A 104 -15.91 2.33 18.70
CA ALA A 104 -15.83 2.77 17.31
C ALA A 104 -14.37 2.96 16.87
N LEU A 105 -13.54 3.51 17.75
CA LEU A 105 -12.12 3.75 17.50
C LEU A 105 -11.34 2.45 17.28
N ARG A 106 -11.55 1.44 18.14
CA ARG A 106 -10.92 0.11 17.97
C ARG A 106 -11.23 -0.51 16.60
N ARG A 107 -12.49 -0.43 16.16
CA ARG A 107 -12.88 -0.91 14.83
C ARG A 107 -12.20 -0.12 13.72
N ALA A 108 -12.11 1.20 13.87
CA ALA A 108 -11.46 2.05 12.88
C ALA A 108 -9.98 1.70 12.69
N ILE A 109 -9.26 1.44 13.79
CA ILE A 109 -7.84 1.02 13.77
C ILE A 109 -7.67 -0.33 13.10
N LEU A 110 -8.53 -1.30 13.43
CA LEU A 110 -8.50 -2.63 12.80
C LEU A 110 -8.67 -2.54 11.28
N TRP A 111 -9.63 -1.73 10.83
CA TRP A 111 -9.82 -1.48 9.39
C TRP A 111 -8.65 -0.72 8.77
N ALA A 112 -8.03 0.22 9.48
CA ALA A 112 -6.85 0.93 8.99
C ALA A 112 -5.71 -0.05 8.73
N ALA A 113 -5.43 -0.92 9.70
CA ALA A 113 -4.41 -1.96 9.61
C ALA A 113 -4.71 -2.98 8.51
N ALA A 114 -5.98 -3.36 8.33
CA ALA A 114 -6.36 -4.24 7.23
C ALA A 114 -6.11 -3.61 5.85
N VAL A 115 -6.47 -2.33 5.67
CA VAL A 115 -6.17 -1.60 4.43
C VAL A 115 -4.67 -1.49 4.21
N ASP A 116 -3.92 -1.15 5.26
CA ASP A 116 -2.45 -1.05 5.23
C ASP A 116 -1.80 -2.35 4.75
N ALA A 117 -2.29 -3.50 5.24
CA ALA A 117 -1.79 -4.83 4.90
C ALA A 117 -2.16 -5.30 3.49
N LEU A 118 -3.40 -5.05 3.05
CA LEU A 118 -3.91 -5.54 1.78
C LEU A 118 -3.39 -4.75 0.58
N SER A 119 -3.18 -3.45 0.76
CA SER A 119 -2.77 -2.54 -0.32
C SER A 119 -1.45 -2.94 -1.02
N PRO A 120 -0.33 -3.22 -0.31
CA PRO A 120 0.92 -3.62 -0.93
C PRO A 120 0.82 -5.02 -1.55
N ALA A 121 0.07 -5.93 -0.92
CA ALA A 121 -0.15 -7.27 -1.46
C ALA A 121 -0.89 -7.22 -2.80
N LEU A 122 -1.94 -6.39 -2.91
CA LEU A 122 -2.69 -6.22 -4.15
C LEU A 122 -1.81 -5.65 -5.27
N SER A 123 -1.05 -4.60 -4.99
CA SER A 123 -0.19 -4.00 -6.03
C SER A 123 0.97 -4.91 -6.42
N SER A 124 1.62 -5.57 -5.46
CA SER A 124 2.74 -6.48 -5.71
C SER A 124 2.30 -7.74 -6.47
N LEU A 125 1.25 -8.42 -6.01
CA LEU A 125 0.74 -9.63 -6.68
C LEU A 125 0.21 -9.33 -8.08
N THR A 126 -0.48 -8.19 -8.27
CA THR A 126 -0.92 -7.75 -9.61
C THR A 126 0.29 -7.53 -10.51
N SER A 127 1.33 -6.87 -10.01
CA SER A 127 2.56 -6.60 -10.76
C SER A 127 3.30 -7.89 -11.15
N ILE A 128 3.22 -8.94 -10.34
CA ILE A 128 3.93 -10.20 -10.56
C ILE A 128 3.11 -11.23 -11.35
N SER A 129 1.80 -10.98 -11.53
CA SER A 129 0.91 -11.86 -12.29
C SER A 129 1.42 -12.26 -13.70
N PRO A 130 2.16 -11.44 -14.48
CA PRO A 130 2.71 -11.88 -15.75
C PRO A 130 3.73 -13.03 -15.60
N PHE A 131 4.48 -13.08 -14.50
CA PHE A 131 5.42 -14.18 -14.24
C PHE A 131 4.73 -15.50 -13.92
N VAL A 132 3.48 -15.46 -13.44
CA VAL A 132 2.66 -16.66 -13.31
C VAL A 132 2.36 -17.23 -14.70
N ALA A 133 2.03 -16.38 -15.67
CA ALA A 133 1.80 -16.80 -17.05
C ALA A 133 3.09 -17.37 -17.69
N ALA A 134 4.25 -16.74 -17.47
CA ALA A 134 5.54 -17.29 -17.91
C ALA A 134 5.88 -18.63 -17.25
N GLN A 135 5.52 -18.82 -15.98
CA GLN A 135 5.73 -20.09 -15.27
C GLN A 135 4.95 -21.26 -15.90
N TYR A 136 3.80 -20.99 -16.51
CA TYR A 136 3.01 -21.98 -17.26
C TYR A 136 3.40 -22.06 -18.74
N GLY A 137 4.41 -21.32 -19.19
CA GLY A 137 4.86 -21.31 -20.59
C GLY A 137 3.92 -20.58 -21.55
N LEU A 138 3.01 -19.74 -21.05
CA LEU A 138 2.08 -18.99 -21.90
C LEU A 138 2.73 -17.80 -22.62
N ILE A 139 3.77 -17.22 -22.01
CA ILE A 139 4.57 -16.12 -22.53
C ILE A 139 6.04 -16.33 -22.20
N SER A 140 6.93 -15.69 -22.95
CA SER A 140 8.36 -15.72 -22.65
C SER A 140 8.70 -14.92 -21.38
N VAL A 141 9.86 -15.21 -20.79
CA VAL A 141 10.30 -14.55 -19.56
C VAL A 141 10.54 -13.04 -19.78
N ASN A 142 11.03 -12.66 -20.96
CA ASN A 142 11.23 -11.25 -21.32
C ASN A 142 9.90 -10.51 -21.51
N GLU A 143 8.90 -11.15 -22.11
CA GLU A 143 7.55 -10.58 -22.22
C GLU A 143 6.91 -10.41 -20.85
N ALA A 144 7.07 -11.39 -19.94
CA ALA A 144 6.59 -11.27 -18.57
C ALA A 144 7.25 -10.11 -17.81
N ALA A 145 8.57 -9.93 -17.98
CA ALA A 145 9.28 -8.80 -17.38
C ALA A 145 8.74 -7.46 -17.90
N ALA A 146 8.61 -7.30 -19.22
CA ALA A 146 8.07 -6.09 -19.82
C ALA A 146 6.62 -5.83 -19.37
N ALA A 147 5.76 -6.84 -19.40
CA ALA A 147 4.36 -6.73 -18.96
C ALA A 147 4.26 -6.37 -17.46
N SER A 148 5.14 -6.93 -16.62
CA SER A 148 5.20 -6.62 -15.19
C SER A 148 5.60 -5.17 -14.96
N VAL A 149 6.64 -4.67 -15.64
CA VAL A 149 7.07 -3.28 -15.57
C VAL A 149 5.96 -2.33 -16.02
N ILE A 150 5.28 -2.63 -17.13
CA ILE A 150 4.12 -1.85 -17.60
C ILE A 150 3.00 -1.85 -16.55
N THR A 151 2.72 -2.99 -15.94
CA THR A 151 1.70 -3.13 -14.89
C THR A 151 2.03 -2.27 -13.67
N VAL A 152 3.29 -2.27 -13.22
CA VAL A 152 3.76 -1.39 -12.14
C VAL A 152 3.50 0.07 -12.51
N PHE A 153 3.96 0.51 -13.67
CA PHE A 153 3.79 1.91 -14.08
C PHE A 153 2.31 2.30 -14.22
N ALA A 154 1.46 1.40 -14.70
CA ALA A 154 0.02 1.61 -14.72
C ALA A 154 -0.56 1.77 -13.30
N ILE A 155 -0.16 0.93 -12.35
CA ILE A 155 -0.56 1.04 -10.94
C ILE A 155 -0.10 2.38 -10.36
N LEU A 156 1.16 2.76 -10.56
CA LEU A 156 1.71 4.04 -10.08
C LEU A 156 0.95 5.23 -10.66
N PHE A 157 0.66 5.20 -11.96
CA PHE A 157 -0.10 6.25 -12.61
C PHE A 157 -1.52 6.34 -12.05
N ILE A 158 -2.23 5.22 -11.88
CA ILE A 158 -3.57 5.17 -11.30
C ILE A 158 -3.58 5.67 -9.85
N LEU A 159 -2.59 5.27 -9.04
CA LEU A 159 -2.43 5.78 -7.67
C LEU A 159 -2.16 7.29 -7.66
N GLY A 160 -1.42 7.81 -8.63
CA GLY A 160 -1.19 9.24 -8.78
C GLY A 160 -2.46 9.99 -9.19
N LEU A 161 -3.23 9.47 -10.15
CA LEU A 161 -4.55 10.03 -10.48
C LEU A 161 -5.47 10.08 -9.25
N PHE A 162 -5.49 9.01 -8.47
CA PHE A 162 -6.27 8.93 -7.23
C PHE A 162 -5.80 9.97 -6.20
N THR A 163 -4.48 10.09 -6.00
CA THR A 163 -3.89 11.03 -5.04
C THR A 163 -4.16 12.47 -5.45
N GLY A 164 -3.98 12.81 -6.73
CA GLY A 164 -4.30 14.13 -7.27
C GLY A 164 -5.77 14.50 -7.09
N LYS A 165 -6.69 13.54 -7.31
CA LYS A 165 -8.12 13.74 -7.05
C LYS A 165 -8.39 14.02 -5.57
N VAL A 166 -7.72 13.32 -4.67
CA VAL A 166 -7.89 13.48 -3.22
C VAL A 166 -7.30 14.83 -2.74
N SER A 167 -6.18 15.27 -3.30
CA SER A 167 -5.54 16.55 -2.97
C SER A 167 -6.16 17.77 -3.67
N ARG A 168 -7.13 17.57 -4.56
CA ARG A 168 -7.71 18.62 -5.44
C ARG A 168 -6.66 19.29 -6.33
N GLU A 169 -5.61 18.56 -6.68
CA GLU A 169 -4.62 18.97 -7.67
C GLU A 169 -4.97 18.38 -9.05
N HIS A 170 -4.24 18.80 -10.08
CA HIS A 170 -4.41 18.25 -11.43
C HIS A 170 -4.05 16.76 -11.46
N MET A 171 -5.06 15.91 -11.65
CA MET A 171 -4.94 14.44 -11.56
C MET A 171 -3.81 13.89 -12.43
N PHE A 172 -3.77 14.29 -13.70
CA PHE A 172 -2.77 13.81 -14.66
C PHE A 172 -1.33 14.17 -14.25
N ILE A 173 -1.13 15.36 -13.66
CA ILE A 173 0.20 15.79 -13.20
C ILE A 173 0.62 14.94 -12.00
N SER A 174 -0.30 14.63 -11.09
CA SER A 174 -0.02 13.74 -9.96
C SER A 174 0.33 12.32 -10.43
N GLY A 175 -0.37 11.80 -11.45
CA GLY A 175 -0.02 10.56 -12.15
C GLY A 175 1.40 10.58 -12.69
N LEU A 176 1.75 11.63 -13.44
CA LEU A 176 3.09 11.79 -14.02
C LEU A 176 4.18 11.90 -12.94
N ARG A 177 3.92 12.60 -11.83
CA ARG A 177 4.85 12.66 -10.69
C ARG A 177 5.15 11.27 -10.12
N MET A 178 4.15 10.40 -9.96
CA MET A 178 4.38 9.04 -9.49
C MET A 178 5.14 8.18 -10.51
N LEU A 179 4.88 8.36 -11.81
CA LEU A 179 5.68 7.72 -12.86
C LEU A 179 7.14 8.13 -12.79
N ILE A 180 7.43 9.42 -12.59
CA ILE A 180 8.81 9.92 -12.44
C ILE A 180 9.51 9.19 -11.29
N VAL A 181 8.85 9.03 -10.13
CA VAL A 181 9.44 8.28 -9.03
C VAL A 181 9.74 6.82 -9.43
N GLY A 182 8.81 6.14 -10.09
CA GLY A 182 9.03 4.78 -10.59
C GLY A 182 10.21 4.68 -11.58
N VAL A 183 10.32 5.64 -12.51
CA VAL A 183 11.44 5.71 -13.47
C VAL A 183 12.76 5.97 -12.73
N SER A 184 12.77 6.88 -11.76
CA SER A 184 13.96 7.14 -10.93
C SER A 184 14.38 5.89 -10.16
N THR A 185 13.43 5.17 -9.55
CA THR A 185 13.70 3.91 -8.85
C THR A 185 14.28 2.86 -9.81
N ALA A 186 13.68 2.68 -10.99
CA ALA A 186 14.19 1.77 -12.01
C ALA A 186 15.63 2.13 -12.43
N ALA A 187 15.90 3.41 -12.70
CA ALA A 187 17.23 3.88 -13.05
C ALA A 187 18.25 3.59 -11.95
N LEU A 188 17.91 3.86 -10.69
CA LEU A 188 18.79 3.57 -9.55
C LEU A 188 19.11 2.08 -9.41
N ILE A 189 18.11 1.21 -9.59
CA ILE A 189 18.31 -0.25 -9.54
C ILE A 189 19.25 -0.69 -10.65
N LEU A 190 18.99 -0.27 -11.89
CA LEU A 190 19.80 -0.65 -13.05
C LEU A 190 21.24 -0.14 -12.95
N LEU A 191 21.44 1.09 -12.47
CA LEU A 191 22.76 1.65 -12.20
C LEU A 191 23.51 0.86 -11.13
N TRP A 192 22.83 0.50 -10.04
CA TRP A 192 23.42 -0.29 -8.96
C TRP A 192 23.84 -1.69 -9.43
N THR A 193 22.93 -2.41 -10.11
CA THR A 193 23.23 -3.76 -10.60
C THR A 193 24.32 -3.74 -11.67
N GLY A 194 24.34 -2.72 -12.54
CA GLY A 194 25.39 -2.53 -13.54
C GLY A 194 26.78 -2.23 -12.95
N TYR A 195 26.87 -1.75 -11.70
CA TYR A 195 28.16 -1.59 -11.00
C TYR A 195 28.68 -2.91 -10.40
N MET A 196 27.80 -3.88 -10.14
CA MET A 196 28.14 -5.16 -9.50
C MET A 196 28.45 -6.28 -10.50
N GLY A 197 28.08 -6.14 -11.77
CA GLY A 197 28.33 -7.09 -12.86
C GLY A 197 29.61 -6.77 -13.61
#